data_AF-A0A9W9X989-F1
#
_entry.id   AF-A0A9W9X989-F1
#
_cell.length_a   1.000
_cell.length_b   1.000
_cell.length_c   1.000
_cell.angle_alpha   90.00
_cell.angle_beta   90.00
_cell.angle_gamma   90.00
#
_symmetry.space_group_name_H-M   'P 1'
#
loop_
_entity.id
_entity.type
_entity.pdbx_description
1 polymer ?
#
loop_
_entity_poly.entity_id
_entity_poly.type
_entity_poly.pdbx_seq_one_letter_code
_entity_poly.pdbx_strand_id
1 'polypeptide(L)'
;MIETFPVQGIEALRDDYSAFPHRKYFHNIIEVKGVYTDDSVAKPVDNFLRSWRDKFAATSGYEKRHVYQNYARDDEPQSALYGYQPWRHERLTKLKGAYDPYGFFDGYHVLPSDIKKWT
;
A
#
# COMPACT_ATOMS: atom_id res chain seq x y z
N MET A 1 -6.09 -2.83 -14.96
CA MET A 1 -5.49 -1.64 -15.61
C MET A 1 -3.99 -1.65 -15.36
N ILE A 2 -3.19 -1.20 -16.32
CA ILE A 2 -1.77 -0.92 -16.13
C ILE A 2 -1.61 0.59 -16.32
N GLU A 3 -1.16 1.29 -15.28
CA GLU A 3 -0.97 2.74 -15.29
C GLU A 3 0.52 3.07 -15.22
N THR A 4 0.98 3.96 -16.10
CA THR A 4 2.35 4.48 -16.10
C THR A 4 2.29 5.98 -15.79
N PHE A 5 2.98 6.42 -14.75
CA PHE A 5 3.00 7.82 -14.32
C PHE A 5 4.26 8.55 -14.79
N PRO A 6 4.23 9.89 -14.91
CA PRO A 6 5.45 10.69 -15.08
C PRO A 6 6.37 10.55 -13.84
N VAL A 7 7.34 9.65 -13.91
CA VAL A 7 8.17 9.28 -12.75
C VAL A 7 9.31 10.26 -12.46
N GLN A 8 9.74 11.06 -13.44
CA GLN A 8 10.87 11.99 -13.26
C GLN A 8 10.65 12.93 -12.06
N GLY A 9 9.46 13.54 -11.93
CA GLY A 9 9.16 14.44 -10.82
C GLY A 9 9.01 13.72 -9.48
N ILE A 10 8.55 12.47 -9.50
CA ILE A 10 8.41 11.63 -8.31
C ILE A 10 9.81 11.22 -7.81
N GLU A 11 10.70 10.83 -8.71
CA GLU A 11 12.06 10.35 -8.42
C GLU A 11 13.05 11.47 -8.12
N ALA A 12 12.83 12.68 -8.62
CA ALA A 12 13.68 13.84 -8.34
C ALA A 12 13.67 14.25 -6.85
N LEU A 13 12.64 13.86 -6.12
CA LEU A 13 12.49 14.15 -4.70
C LEU A 13 13.11 13.04 -3.85
N ARG A 14 13.68 13.42 -2.72
CA ARG A 14 14.23 12.47 -1.74
C ARG A 14 13.13 11.58 -1.15
N ASP A 15 13.50 10.38 -0.71
CA ASP A 15 12.58 9.44 -0.08
C ASP A 15 11.89 10.01 1.18
N ASP A 16 12.54 10.96 1.87
CA ASP A 16 12.05 11.63 3.09
C ASP A 16 11.22 12.91 2.84
N TYR A 17 11.03 13.31 1.58
CA TYR A 17 10.34 14.55 1.21
C TYR A 17 8.85 14.54 1.58
N SER A 18 8.20 13.37 1.56
CA SER A 18 6.76 13.24 1.85
C SER A 18 6.41 11.87 2.44
N ALA A 19 5.14 11.70 2.81
CA ALA A 19 4.61 10.40 3.24
C ALA A 19 4.60 9.35 2.13
N PHE A 20 4.49 9.73 0.85
CA PHE A 20 4.56 8.79 -0.27
C PHE A 20 5.93 8.07 -0.33
N PRO A 21 5.97 6.73 -0.26
CA PRO A 21 7.24 5.99 -0.08
C PRO A 21 7.80 5.36 -1.36
N HIS A 22 7.00 5.20 -2.42
CA HIS A 22 7.33 4.31 -3.55
C HIS A 22 8.09 5.01 -4.68
N ARG A 23 8.89 6.05 -4.40
CA ARG A 23 9.49 6.91 -5.45
C ARG A 23 10.23 6.13 -6.54
N LYS A 24 11.00 5.11 -6.16
CA LYS A 24 11.80 4.25 -7.06
C LYS A 24 11.08 2.97 -7.50
N TYR A 25 9.81 2.82 -7.15
CA TYR A 25 9.02 1.59 -7.31
C TYR A 25 7.63 1.87 -7.92
N PHE A 26 7.47 2.99 -8.62
CA PHE A 26 6.17 3.49 -9.10
C PHE A 26 6.14 3.72 -10.62
N HIS A 27 7.00 3.03 -11.37
CA HIS A 27 7.04 3.14 -12.84
C HIS A 27 5.75 2.65 -13.47
N ASN A 28 5.24 1.51 -13.01
CA ASN A 28 3.98 0.95 -13.47
C ASN A 28 3.17 0.45 -12.27
N ILE A 29 1.89 0.77 -12.25
CA ILE A 29 0.92 0.22 -11.30
C ILE A 29 0.03 -0.76 -12.03
N ILE A 30 -0.18 -1.93 -11.43
CA ILE A 30 -1.19 -2.89 -11.87
C ILE A 30 -2.35 -2.82 -10.90
N GLU A 31 -3.50 -2.32 -11.37
CA GLU A 31 -4.75 -2.36 -10.63
C GLU A 31 -5.62 -3.49 -11.19
N VAL A 32 -6.17 -4.33 -10.32
CA VAL A 32 -7.14 -5.36 -10.69
C VAL A 32 -8.48 -5.06 -10.02
N LYS A 33 -9.54 -4.91 -10.82
CA LYS A 33 -10.85 -4.48 -10.34
C LYS A 33 -11.93 -5.42 -10.87
N GLY A 34 -12.78 -5.90 -9.96
CA GLY A 34 -13.99 -6.65 -10.29
C GLY A 34 -15.20 -5.72 -10.14
N VAL A 35 -16.06 -5.69 -11.15
CA VAL A 35 -17.32 -4.94 -11.12
C VAL A 35 -18.43 -5.91 -11.47
N TYR A 36 -19.40 -6.06 -10.57
CA TYR A 36 -20.54 -6.97 -10.73
C TYR A 36 -21.76 -6.35 -10.03
N THR A 37 -22.95 -6.75 -10.48
CA THR A 37 -24.23 -6.33 -9.87
C THR A 37 -24.89 -7.43 -9.07
N ASP A 38 -24.42 -8.68 -9.21
CA ASP A 38 -24.88 -9.83 -8.45
C ASP A 38 -23.87 -10.16 -7.35
N ASP A 39 -24.23 -9.91 -6.09
CA ASP A 39 -23.33 -10.15 -4.95
C ASP A 39 -23.01 -11.63 -4.74
N SER A 40 -23.74 -12.56 -5.38
CA SER A 40 -23.45 -13.99 -5.30
C SER A 40 -22.04 -14.33 -5.83
N VAL A 41 -21.49 -13.50 -6.73
CA VAL A 41 -20.15 -13.71 -7.29
C VAL A 41 -19.03 -13.01 -6.52
N ALA A 42 -19.33 -12.25 -5.47
CA ALA A 42 -18.35 -11.44 -4.74
C ALA A 42 -17.12 -12.24 -4.29
N LYS A 43 -17.35 -13.38 -3.62
CA LYS A 43 -16.26 -14.23 -3.11
C LYS A 43 -15.46 -14.91 -4.23
N PRO A 44 -16.08 -15.54 -5.26
CA PRO A 44 -15.34 -16.04 -6.43
C PRO A 44 -14.48 -14.97 -7.11
N VAL A 45 -15.01 -13.76 -7.29
CA VAL A 45 -14.29 -12.64 -7.91
C VAL A 45 -13.12 -12.19 -7.04
N ASP A 46 -13.31 -12.00 -5.73
CA ASP A 46 -12.24 -11.62 -4.80
C ASP A 46 -11.10 -12.66 -4.79
N ASN A 47 -11.43 -13.95 -4.73
CA ASN A 47 -10.45 -15.03 -4.80
C ASN A 47 -9.66 -15.02 -6.12
N PHE A 48 -10.36 -14.85 -7.25
CA PHE A 48 -9.72 -14.78 -8.56
C PHE A 48 -8.75 -13.61 -8.64
N LEU A 49 -9.18 -12.40 -8.27
CA LEU A 49 -8.36 -11.19 -8.37
C LEU A 49 -7.19 -11.20 -7.39
N ARG A 50 -7.37 -11.68 -6.16
CA ARG A 50 -6.27 -11.86 -5.19
C ARG A 50 -5.23 -12.83 -5.74
N SER A 51 -5.67 -13.95 -6.34
CA SER A 51 -4.74 -14.90 -6.95
C SER A 51 -3.91 -14.30 -8.08
N TRP A 52 -4.49 -13.40 -8.89
CA TRP A 52 -3.77 -12.69 -9.95
C TRP A 52 -2.83 -11.62 -9.40
N ARG A 53 -3.27 -10.84 -8.41
CA ARG A 53 -2.40 -9.88 -7.71
C ARG A 53 -1.18 -10.57 -7.11
N ASP A 54 -1.37 -11.74 -6.50
CA ASP A 54 -0.27 -12.52 -5.91
C ASP A 54 0.69 -13.03 -6.98
N LYS A 55 0.19 -13.51 -8.13
CA LYS A 55 1.01 -13.90 -9.28
C LYS A 55 1.80 -12.73 -9.87
N PHE A 56 1.19 -11.56 -10.02
CA PHE A 56 1.88 -10.35 -10.48
C PHE A 56 2.97 -9.93 -9.49
N ALA A 57 2.68 -9.94 -8.19
CA ALA A 57 3.68 -9.64 -7.17
C ALA A 57 4.87 -10.60 -7.24
N ALA A 58 4.62 -11.92 -7.36
CA ALA A 58 5.65 -12.95 -7.44
C ALA A 58 6.52 -12.87 -8.72
N THR A 59 6.02 -12.22 -9.78
CA THR A 59 6.72 -12.09 -11.07
C THR A 59 7.18 -10.66 -11.37
N SER A 60 6.99 -9.73 -10.42
CA SER A 60 7.27 -8.29 -10.59
C SER A 60 8.76 -7.92 -10.68
N GLY A 61 9.65 -8.82 -10.24
CA GLY A 61 11.08 -8.53 -10.08
C GLY A 61 11.43 -7.77 -8.79
N TYR A 62 10.44 -7.42 -7.95
CA TYR A 62 10.67 -6.82 -6.64
C TYR A 62 10.69 -7.89 -5.53
N GLU A 63 11.59 -7.73 -4.56
CA GLU A 63 11.68 -8.61 -3.38
C GLU A 63 10.46 -8.50 -2.47
N LYS A 64 9.80 -7.33 -2.48
CA LYS A 64 8.67 -7.00 -1.62
C LYS A 64 7.56 -6.36 -2.45
N ARG A 65 6.33 -6.54 -1.99
CA ARG A 65 5.17 -5.89 -2.60
C ARG A 65 5.16 -4.40 -2.27
N HIS A 66 4.97 -3.55 -3.27
CA HIS A 66 4.74 -2.13 -3.10
C HIS A 66 3.32 -1.81 -3.54
N VAL A 67 2.52 -1.22 -2.65
CA VAL A 67 1.08 -0.99 -2.88
C VAL A 67 0.79 0.49 -2.75
N TYR A 68 0.22 1.07 -3.78
CA TYR A 68 -0.27 2.43 -3.68
C TYR A 68 -1.47 2.48 -2.73
N GLN A 69 -1.34 3.21 -1.61
CA GLN A 69 -2.35 3.26 -0.54
C GLN A 69 -3.78 3.49 -1.07
N ASN A 70 -3.96 4.34 -2.07
CA ASN A 70 -5.29 4.65 -2.62
C ASN A 70 -5.97 3.45 -3.30
N TYR A 71 -5.20 2.42 -3.68
CA TYR A 71 -5.68 1.20 -4.36
C TYR A 71 -5.45 -0.07 -3.51
N ALA A 72 -5.18 0.07 -2.20
CA ALA A 72 -4.97 -1.07 -1.33
C ALA A 72 -6.29 -1.82 -1.05
N ARG A 73 -6.19 -3.12 -0.72
CA ARG A 73 -7.33 -4.02 -0.52
C ARG A 73 -7.60 -4.35 0.96
N ASP A 74 -6.68 -3.97 1.85
CA ASP A 74 -6.76 -4.17 3.30
C ASP A 74 -6.33 -5.56 3.79
N ASP A 75 -5.64 -6.32 2.94
CA ASP A 75 -4.97 -7.58 3.30
C ASP A 75 -3.45 -7.51 3.09
N GLU A 76 -2.92 -6.30 2.90
CA GLU A 76 -1.50 -6.04 2.74
C GLU A 76 -0.89 -5.48 4.03
N PRO A 77 0.38 -5.81 4.33
CA PRO A 77 1.05 -5.24 5.49
C PRO A 77 1.20 -3.73 5.32
N GLN A 78 1.14 -2.98 6.42
CA GLN A 78 1.20 -1.52 6.45
C GLN A 78 2.51 -1.02 5.85
N SER A 79 3.61 -1.78 5.98
CA SER A 79 4.87 -1.48 5.31
C SER A 79 4.79 -1.50 3.78
N ALA A 80 3.91 -2.31 3.18
CA ALA A 80 3.72 -2.33 1.73
C ALA A 80 3.04 -1.05 1.22
N LEU A 81 2.20 -0.42 2.04
CA LEU A 81 1.47 0.82 1.71
C LEU A 81 2.29 2.07 2.00
N TYR A 82 2.94 2.07 3.16
CA TYR A 82 3.58 3.25 3.70
C TYR A 82 5.09 3.22 3.58
N GLY A 83 5.70 2.12 3.16
CA GLY A 83 7.15 1.99 2.96
C GLY A 83 7.81 1.12 4.01
N TYR A 84 8.97 0.54 3.66
CA TYR A 84 9.67 -0.46 4.47
C TYR A 84 10.79 0.10 5.36
N GLN A 85 11.08 1.40 5.27
CA GLN A 85 12.22 1.98 5.96
C GLN A 85 11.92 2.18 7.46
N PRO A 86 12.80 1.72 8.38
CA PRO A 86 12.56 1.84 9.83
C PRO A 86 12.32 3.28 10.31
N TRP A 87 13.07 4.24 9.77
CA TRP A 87 12.89 5.67 10.11
C TRP A 87 11.48 6.17 9.80
N ARG A 88 10.83 5.60 8.77
CA ARG A 88 9.48 5.98 8.37
C ARG A 88 8.45 5.39 9.31
N HIS A 89 8.63 4.12 9.67
CA HIS A 89 7.82 3.45 10.68
C HIS A 89 7.83 4.23 11.99
N GLU A 90 9.01 4.61 12.46
CA GLU A 90 9.15 5.44 13.66
C GLU A 90 8.48 6.81 13.53
N ARG A 91 8.68 7.50 12.41
CA ARG A 91 8.09 8.83 12.17
C ARG A 91 6.56 8.78 12.16
N LEU A 92 5.98 7.80 11.46
CA LEU A 92 4.54 7.65 11.34
C LEU A 92 3.88 7.14 12.62
N THR A 93 4.52 6.22 13.35
CA THR A 93 4.05 5.79 14.68
C THR A 93 4.07 6.94 15.68
N LYS A 94 5.13 7.75 15.72
CA LYS A 94 5.19 8.95 16.57
C LYS A 94 4.10 9.96 16.19
N LEU A 95 3.86 10.16 14.90
CA LEU A 95 2.77 11.03 14.41
C LEU A 95 1.41 10.52 14.88
N LYS A 96 1.13 9.22 14.71
CA LYS A 96 -0.12 8.59 15.19
C LYS A 96 -0.30 8.79 16.69
N GLY A 97 0.72 8.52 17.50
CA GLY A 97 0.65 8.71 18.95
C GLY A 97 0.45 10.16 19.38
N ALA A 98 1.01 11.13 18.64
CA ALA A 98 0.88 12.55 18.97
C ALA A 98 -0.52 13.11 18.66
N TYR A 99 -1.15 12.67 17.56
CA TYR A 99 -2.39 13.27 17.05
C TYR A 99 -3.63 12.40 17.22
N ASP A 100 -3.47 11.09 17.40
CA ASP A 100 -4.56 10.16 17.65
C ASP A 100 -4.15 9.05 18.63
N PRO A 101 -3.86 9.41 19.90
CA PRO A 101 -3.44 8.46 20.93
C PRO A 101 -4.54 7.45 21.32
N TYR A 102 -5.80 7.74 21.00
CA TYR A 102 -6.95 6.91 21.35
C TYR A 102 -7.51 6.08 20.18
N GLY A 103 -6.95 6.24 18.97
CA GLY A 103 -7.34 5.45 17.80
C GLY A 103 -8.71 5.82 17.22
N PHE A 104 -9.13 7.08 17.32
CA PHE A 104 -10.39 7.54 16.74
C PHE A 104 -10.38 7.52 15.20
N PHE A 105 -9.20 7.51 14.58
CA PHE A 105 -8.98 7.48 13.14
C PHE A 105 -8.28 6.19 12.69
N ASP A 106 -8.85 5.03 13.04
CA ASP A 106 -8.34 3.68 12.73
C ASP A 106 -9.09 3.00 11.56
N GLY A 107 -9.48 3.76 10.53
CA GLY A 107 -10.21 3.23 9.38
C GLY A 107 -9.31 2.57 8.33
N TYR A 108 -9.72 1.40 7.84
CA TYR A 108 -9.10 0.65 6.73
C TYR A 108 -7.58 0.51 6.89
N HIS A 109 -6.79 1.40 6.28
CA HIS A 109 -5.32 1.33 6.29
C HIS A 109 -4.71 2.11 7.45
N VAL A 110 -4.98 1.69 8.68
CA VAL A 110 -4.51 2.41 9.88
C VAL A 110 -2.97 2.54 9.94
N LEU A 111 -2.49 3.72 10.38
CA LEU A 111 -1.10 3.89 10.77
C LEU A 111 -0.85 3.21 12.12
N PRO A 112 0.13 2.30 12.22
CA PRO A 112 0.44 1.63 13.47
C PRO A 112 0.82 2.57 14.62
N SER A 113 0.10 2.48 15.74
CA SER A 113 0.46 3.15 17.01
C SER A 113 1.58 2.45 17.79
N ASP A 114 1.96 1.24 17.38
CA ASP A 114 3.09 0.47 17.92
C ASP A 114 4.04 0.11 16.77
N ILE A 115 5.34 0.33 16.99
CA ILE A 115 6.41 0.02 16.03
C ILE A 115 6.48 -1.47 15.67
N LYS A 116 5.91 -2.35 16.49
CA LYS A 116 5.88 -3.80 16.23
C LYS A 116 4.79 -4.23 15.25
N LYS A 117 3.87 -3.34 14.88
CA LYS A 117 2.69 -3.64 14.05
C LYS A 117 2.86 -3.29 12.57
N TRP A 118 4.09 -3.08 12.09
CA TRP A 118 4.36 -2.68 10.71
C TRP A 118 4.49 -3.86 9.72
N THR A 119 4.71 -5.08 10.23
CA THR A 119 4.96 -6.30 9.45
C THR A 119 3.75 -7.21 9.38
#